data_AF-A0A7J3TBU4-F1
#
_entry.id   AF-A0A7J3TBU4-F1
#
_cell.length_a   1.000
_cell.length_b   1.000
_cell.length_c   1.000
_cell.angle_alpha   90.00
_cell.angle_beta   90.00
_cell.angle_gamma   90.00
#
_symmetry.space_group_name_H-M   'P 1'
#
loop_
_entity.id
_entity.type
_entity.pdbx_description
1 polymer ?
#
loop_
_entity_poly.entity_id
_entity_poly.type
_entity_poly.pdbx_seq_one_letter_code
_entity_poly.pdbx_strand_id
1 'polypeptide(L)'
;KGAFNLEGKVPDIDDSRVSFVKGLFQQTLPSFLKGYVRNNRIVLHIDADLYTSTLFVLVNVHNILKSGDVIIFDDFLDPLGEFRAFFDYTKSFNLKPVPISIVNYGKLIDKIAFMF
;
A
#
# COMPACT_ATOMS: atom_id res chain seq x y z
N LYS A 1 12.66 -5.70 23.67
CA LYS A 1 11.39 -4.93 23.55
C LYS A 1 11.75 -3.47 23.26
N GLY A 2 11.22 -2.88 22.18
CA GLY A 2 11.24 -1.41 21.97
C GLY A 2 12.25 -0.80 20.99
N ALA A 3 12.65 -1.47 19.90
CA ALA A 3 13.66 -0.93 18.98
C ALA A 3 13.14 0.13 17.97
N PHE A 4 11.82 0.40 17.90
CA PHE A 4 11.21 1.28 16.89
C PHE A 4 10.17 2.26 17.46
N ASN A 5 10.36 2.75 18.70
CA ASN A 5 9.45 3.75 19.25
C ASN A 5 10.03 5.17 19.04
N LEU A 6 9.53 5.90 18.04
CA LEU A 6 9.82 7.32 17.85
C LEU A 6 9.01 8.24 18.78
N GLU A 7 8.30 7.68 19.78
CA GLU A 7 7.33 8.39 20.63
C GLU A 7 6.26 9.12 19.79
N GLY A 8 5.97 8.57 18.61
CA GLY A 8 5.09 9.19 17.63
C GLY A 8 5.63 10.50 17.02
N LYS A 9 6.92 10.81 17.14
CA LYS A 9 7.56 11.90 16.39
C LYS A 9 7.79 11.43 14.96
N VAL A 10 7.30 12.23 14.01
CA VAL A 10 7.63 12.03 12.59
C VAL A 10 9.07 12.47 12.35
N PRO A 11 9.80 11.86 11.40
CA PRO A 11 11.13 12.31 11.02
C PRO A 11 11.11 13.78 10.57
N ASP A 12 12.14 14.53 10.99
CA ASP A 12 12.39 15.89 10.49
C ASP A 12 13.17 15.79 9.17
N ILE A 13 12.52 16.17 8.07
CA ILE A 13 13.07 16.06 6.72
C ILE A 13 12.94 17.41 6.02
N ASP A 14 14.08 17.98 5.65
CA ASP A 14 14.18 19.22 4.87
C ASP A 14 14.03 18.95 3.35
N ASP A 15 12.94 18.29 2.98
CA ASP A 15 12.58 18.05 1.58
C ASP A 15 11.07 18.20 1.39
N SER A 16 10.69 19.30 0.71
CA SER A 16 9.29 19.65 0.44
C SER A 16 8.49 18.61 -0.36
N ARG A 17 9.16 17.63 -0.99
CA ARG A 17 8.50 16.54 -1.73
C ARG A 17 7.98 15.44 -0.80
N VAL A 18 8.46 15.40 0.44
CA VAL A 18 8.12 14.37 1.42
C VAL A 18 7.11 14.95 2.41
N SER A 19 6.11 14.14 2.76
CA SER A 19 5.15 14.49 3.79
C SER A 19 4.79 13.27 4.62
N PHE A 20 4.48 13.49 5.90
CA PHE A 20 4.09 12.44 6.83
C PHE A 20 2.65 12.65 7.29
N VAL A 21 1.85 11.58 7.22
CA VAL A 21 0.48 11.57 7.71
C VAL A 21 0.43 10.65 8.93
N LYS A 22 0.48 11.23 10.13
CA LYS A 22 0.46 10.48 11.39
C LYS A 22 -0.97 10.08 11.75
N GLY A 23 -1.19 8.78 11.95
CA GLY A 23 -2.44 8.22 12.47
C GLY A 23 -2.81 6.91 11.81
N LEU A 24 -3.91 6.29 12.25
CA LEU A 24 -4.44 5.08 11.63
C LEU A 24 -5.00 5.40 10.24
N PHE A 25 -4.87 4.47 9.29
CA PHE A 25 -5.39 4.66 7.92
C PHE A 25 -6.87 5.07 7.92
N GLN A 26 -7.69 4.47 8.77
CA GLN A 26 -9.12 4.76 8.88
C GLN A 26 -9.42 6.21 9.29
N GLN A 27 -8.49 6.85 9.99
CA GLN A 27 -8.63 8.22 10.47
C GLN A 27 -8.04 9.23 9.47
N THR A 28 -6.97 8.85 8.77
CA THR A 28 -6.14 9.81 8.06
C THR A 28 -6.23 9.71 6.54
N LEU A 29 -6.30 8.49 5.98
CA LEU A 29 -6.26 8.28 4.54
C LEU A 29 -7.46 8.92 3.81
N PRO A 30 -8.72 8.80 4.27
CA PRO A 30 -9.84 9.46 3.59
C PRO A 30 -9.69 10.99 3.53
N SER A 31 -9.18 11.61 4.60
CA SER A 31 -8.95 13.05 4.66
C SER A 31 -7.80 13.48 3.74
N PHE A 32 -6.72 12.70 3.70
CA PHE A 32 -5.61 12.91 2.77
C PHE A 32 -6.09 12.86 1.31
N LEU A 33 -6.89 11.84 0.97
CA LEU A 33 -7.37 11.63 -0.39
C LEU A 33 -8.34 12.72 -0.89
N LYS A 34 -9.11 13.35 0.01
CA LYS A 34 -9.99 14.49 -0.35
C LYS A 34 -9.22 15.67 -0.94
N GLY A 35 -8.01 15.92 -0.46
CA GLY A 35 -7.14 17.00 -0.95
C GLY A 35 -6.18 16.56 -2.05
N TYR A 36 -6.08 15.25 -2.32
CA TYR A 36 -5.11 14.73 -3.27
C TYR A 36 -5.58 14.90 -4.72
N VAL A 37 -4.82 15.65 -5.50
CA VAL A 37 -5.02 15.79 -6.95
C VAL A 37 -3.93 15.00 -7.67
N ARG A 38 -4.35 13.97 -8.40
CA ARG A 38 -3.43 13.12 -9.15
C ARG A 38 -2.79 13.89 -10.31
N ASN A 39 -1.48 14.13 -10.22
CA ASN A 39 -0.70 14.78 -11.27
C ASN A 39 0.27 13.84 -12.01
N ASN A 40 0.65 12.71 -11.38
CA ASN A 40 1.66 11.79 -11.91
C ASN A 40 1.19 10.33 -11.79
N ARG A 41 1.96 9.41 -12.39
CA ARG A 41 1.83 7.96 -12.14
C ARG A 41 1.98 7.69 -10.64
N ILE A 42 1.12 6.84 -10.11
CA ILE A 42 1.16 6.43 -8.71
C ILE A 42 2.03 5.17 -8.59
N VAL A 43 2.93 5.19 -7.61
CA VAL A 43 3.57 4.00 -7.07
C VAL A 43 3.12 3.89 -5.62
N LEU A 44 2.35 2.86 -5.30
CA LEU A 44 1.84 2.60 -3.96
C LEU A 44 2.63 1.46 -3.34
N HIS A 45 3.39 1.76 -2.29
CA HIS A 45 4.06 0.75 -1.48
C HIS A 45 3.21 0.42 -0.26
N ILE A 46 2.84 -0.86 -0.11
CA ILE A 46 2.04 -1.37 0.99
C ILE A 46 2.96 -2.24 1.85
N ASP A 47 3.03 -1.86 3.12
CA ASP A 47 3.74 -2.56 4.20
C ASP A 47 2.87 -2.34 5.45
N ALA A 48 1.74 -3.03 5.47
CA ALA A 48 0.67 -2.79 6.44
C ALA A 48 0.43 -3.97 7.38
N ASP A 49 1.06 -5.12 7.10
CA ASP A 49 1.00 -6.43 7.76
C ASP A 49 -0.40 -7.07 7.78
N LEU A 50 -1.41 -6.32 8.20
CA LEU A 50 -2.76 -6.78 8.46
C LEU A 50 -3.66 -6.71 7.23
N TYR A 51 -4.42 -7.78 7.01
CA TYR A 51 -5.48 -7.86 6.00
C TYR A 51 -6.42 -6.64 5.98
N THR A 52 -6.95 -6.25 7.14
CA THR A 52 -7.94 -5.17 7.23
C THR A 52 -7.32 -3.81 6.89
N SER A 53 -6.06 -3.59 7.26
CA SER A 53 -5.31 -2.38 6.91
C SER A 53 -5.08 -2.31 5.41
N THR A 54 -4.55 -3.38 4.80
CA THR A 54 -4.27 -3.46 3.37
C THR A 54 -5.54 -3.30 2.53
N LEU A 55 -6.62 -4.02 2.89
CA LEU A 55 -7.90 -3.92 2.18
C LEU A 55 -8.46 -2.49 2.27
N PHE A 56 -8.41 -1.87 3.45
CA PHE A 56 -8.89 -0.52 3.65
C PHE A 56 -8.13 0.48 2.75
N VAL A 57 -6.79 0.38 2.69
CA VAL A 57 -5.97 1.22 1.82
C VAL A 57 -6.38 1.02 0.36
N LEU A 58 -6.39 -0.23 -0.13
CA LEU A 58 -6.70 -0.57 -1.53
C LEU A 58 -8.08 -0.05 -1.99
N VAL A 59 -9.11 -0.22 -1.16
CA VAL A 59 -10.47 0.26 -1.46
C VAL A 59 -10.52 1.79 -1.53
N ASN A 60 -9.84 2.49 -0.61
CA ASN A 60 -9.88 3.95 -0.56
C ASN A 60 -9.13 4.59 -1.73
N VAL A 61 -8.02 4.00 -2.18
CA VAL A 61 -7.24 4.51 -3.32
C VAL A 61 -7.80 4.07 -4.68
N HIS A 62 -8.79 3.17 -4.73
CA HIS A 62 -9.31 2.61 -5.97
C HIS A 62 -9.62 3.67 -7.04
N ASN A 63 -10.34 4.73 -6.64
CA ASN A 63 -10.80 5.77 -7.57
C ASN A 63 -9.68 6.66 -8.14
N ILE A 64 -8.48 6.64 -7.56
CA ILE A 64 -7.34 7.44 -8.05
C ILE A 64 -6.34 6.60 -8.85
N LEU A 65 -6.40 5.26 -8.74
CA LEU A 65 -5.54 4.36 -9.51
C LEU A 65 -5.99 4.33 -10.98
N LYS A 66 -5.01 4.35 -11.87
CA LYS A 66 -5.19 4.28 -13.33
C LYS A 66 -4.26 3.23 -13.92
N SER A 67 -4.56 2.84 -15.16
CA SER A 67 -3.68 1.92 -15.89
C SER A 67 -2.25 2.48 -15.98
N GLY A 68 -1.27 1.62 -15.73
CA GLY A 68 0.14 1.93 -15.64
C GLY A 68 0.62 2.38 -14.25
N ASP A 69 -0.27 2.56 -13.28
CA ASP A 69 0.13 2.72 -11.87
C ASP A 69 0.65 1.37 -11.31
N VAL A 70 1.49 1.44 -10.27
CA VAL A 70 2.16 0.28 -9.69
C VAL A 70 1.79 0.14 -8.22
N ILE A 71 1.48 -1.07 -7.78
CA ILE A 71 1.34 -1.41 -6.36
C ILE A 71 2.44 -2.42 -6.00
N ILE A 72 3.12 -2.18 -4.88
CA ILE A 72 4.19 -3.01 -4.34
C ILE A 72 3.72 -3.50 -2.95
N PHE A 73 3.89 -4.78 -2.67
CA PHE A 73 3.60 -5.40 -1.38
C PHE A 73 4.91 -5.88 -0.74
N ASP A 74 5.17 -5.49 0.51
CA ASP A 74 6.39 -5.85 1.25
C ASP A 74 6.30 -7.24 1.91
N ASP A 75 5.10 -7.67 2.31
CA ASP A 75 4.84 -9.01 2.86
C ASP A 75 3.67 -9.68 2.13
N PHE A 76 4.00 -10.33 1.03
CA PHE A 76 3.06 -11.10 0.23
C PHE A 76 3.07 -12.60 0.56
N LEU A 77 3.86 -13.04 1.55
CA LEU A 77 3.96 -14.43 1.98
C LEU A 77 2.74 -14.86 2.77
N ASP A 78 2.20 -13.97 3.60
CA ASP A 78 1.08 -14.31 4.47
C ASP A 78 -0.22 -14.46 3.66
N PRO A 79 -0.75 -15.69 3.50
CA PRO A 79 -1.99 -15.93 2.76
C PRO A 79 -3.22 -15.36 3.47
N LEU A 80 -3.10 -14.92 4.73
CA LEU A 80 -4.17 -14.27 5.49
C LEU A 80 -4.01 -12.75 5.57
N GLY A 81 -2.87 -12.20 5.16
CA GLY A 81 -2.53 -10.78 5.24
C GLY A 81 -2.73 -10.04 3.92
N GLU A 82 -1.66 -9.43 3.39
CA GLU A 82 -1.71 -8.59 2.19
C GLU A 82 -2.17 -9.36 0.95
N PHE A 83 -1.74 -10.61 0.79
CA PHE A 83 -2.17 -11.48 -0.31
C PHE A 83 -3.70 -11.58 -0.37
N ARG A 84 -4.33 -11.88 0.78
CA ARG A 84 -5.78 -12.07 0.85
C ARG A 84 -6.53 -10.77 0.57
N ALA A 85 -6.04 -9.67 1.12
CA ALA A 85 -6.62 -8.34 0.91
C ALA A 85 -6.57 -7.94 -0.57
N PHE A 86 -5.43 -8.16 -1.22
CA PHE A 86 -5.26 -7.90 -2.64
C PHE A 86 -6.13 -8.81 -3.51
N PHE A 87 -6.23 -10.09 -3.18
CA PHE A 87 -7.10 -11.04 -3.88
C PHE A 87 -8.57 -10.61 -3.81
N ASP A 88 -9.07 -10.32 -2.60
CA ASP A 88 -10.46 -9.90 -2.40
C ASP A 88 -10.73 -8.57 -3.11
N TYR A 89 -9.83 -7.59 -2.98
CA TYR A 89 -9.91 -6.31 -3.69
C TYR A 89 -10.00 -6.49 -5.22
N THR A 90 -9.06 -7.22 -5.82
CA THR A 90 -9.03 -7.39 -7.29
C THR A 90 -10.26 -8.14 -7.79
N LYS A 91 -10.77 -9.11 -7.04
CA LYS A 91 -12.04 -9.80 -7.36
C LYS A 91 -13.24 -8.89 -7.24
N SER A 92 -13.36 -8.11 -6.17
CA SER A 92 -14.49 -7.21 -5.93
C SER A 92 -14.61 -6.10 -6.99
N PHE A 93 -13.48 -5.62 -7.51
CA PHE A 93 -13.45 -4.54 -8.50
C PHE A 93 -13.19 -5.03 -9.94
N ASN A 94 -13.20 -6.34 -10.17
CA ASN A 94 -12.95 -6.97 -11.48
C ASN A 94 -11.65 -6.49 -12.15
N LEU A 95 -10.58 -6.40 -11.36
CA LEU A 95 -9.27 -5.94 -11.80
C LEU A 95 -8.41 -7.11 -12.25
N LYS A 96 -7.53 -6.85 -13.23
CA LYS A 96 -6.58 -7.84 -13.77
C LYS A 96 -5.16 -7.28 -13.80
N PRO A 97 -4.61 -6.89 -12.64
CA PRO A 97 -3.27 -6.34 -12.58
C PRO A 97 -2.22 -7.41 -12.94
N VAL A 98 -1.13 -6.99 -13.56
CA VAL A 98 -0.09 -7.87 -14.09
C VAL A 98 1.12 -7.84 -13.15
N PRO A 99 1.64 -9.00 -12.68
CA PRO A 99 2.87 -9.01 -11.90
C PRO A 99 4.05 -8.58 -12.78
N ILE A 100 4.82 -7.59 -12.30
CA ILE A 100 5.97 -7.03 -13.03
C ILE A 100 7.31 -7.30 -12.34
N SER A 101 7.30 -7.67 -11.06
CA SER A 101 8.50 -8.05 -10.32
C SER A 101 8.13 -8.95 -9.14
N ILE A 102 8.96 -9.94 -8.85
CA ILE A 102 8.75 -10.94 -7.79
C ILE A 102 10.09 -11.17 -7.08
N VAL A 103 10.09 -11.07 -5.76
CA VAL A 103 11.17 -11.51 -4.88
C VAL A 103 10.72 -12.79 -4.21
N ASN A 104 11.53 -13.84 -4.28
CA ASN A 104 11.19 -15.15 -3.70
C ASN A 104 11.93 -15.39 -2.39
N TYR A 105 11.24 -15.96 -1.42
CA TYR A 105 11.82 -16.62 -0.25
C TYR A 105 11.68 -18.14 -0.41
N GLY A 106 12.72 -18.76 -0.97
CA GLY A 106 12.67 -20.16 -1.39
C GLY A 106 11.67 -20.38 -2.52
N LYS A 107 10.59 -21.12 -2.26
CA LYS A 107 9.50 -21.38 -3.23
C LYS A 107 8.31 -20.42 -3.07
N LEU A 108 8.37 -19.53 -2.09
CA LEU A 108 7.27 -18.62 -1.75
C LEU A 108 7.59 -17.21 -2.28
N ILE A 109 6.55 -16.42 -2.54
CA ILE A 109 6.69 -15.03 -3.00
C ILE A 109 6.74 -14.13 -1.77
N ASP A 110 7.89 -13.51 -1.54
CA ASP A 110 8.14 -12.57 -0.45
C ASP A 110 7.52 -11.22 -0.75
N LYS A 111 8.02 -10.60 -1.83
CA LYS A 111 7.62 -9.26 -2.26
C LYS A 111 7.18 -9.32 -3.70
N ILE A 112 6.20 -8.51 -4.05
CA ILE A 112 5.67 -8.49 -5.41
C ILE A 112 5.21 -7.09 -5.80
N ALA A 113 5.44 -6.77 -7.07
CA ALA A 113 4.92 -5.57 -7.69
C ALA A 113 3.95 -5.93 -8.81
N PHE A 114 2.82 -5.23 -8.84
CA PHE A 114 1.79 -5.35 -9.85
C PHE A 114 1.59 -4.02 -10.59
N MET A 115 1.42 -4.09 -11.90
CA MET A 115 0.98 -2.97 -12.73
C MET A 115 -0.52 -3.07 -12.99
N PHE A 116 -1.24 -1.96 -12.83
CA PHE A 116 -2.68 -1.84 -13.05
C PHE A 116 -3.05 -1.52 -14.50
#